data_AF-A0A7J2VXB9-F1
#
_entry.id   AF-A0A7J2VXB9-F1
#
_cell.length_a   1.000
_cell.length_b   1.000
_cell.length_c   1.000
_cell.angle_alpha   90.00
_cell.angle_beta   90.00
_cell.angle_gamma   90.00
#
_symmetry.space_group_name_H-M   'P 1'
#
loop_
_entity.id
_entity.type
_entity.pdbx_description
1 polymer ?
#
loop_
_entity_poly.entity_id
_entity_poly.type
_entity_poly.pdbx_seq_one_letter_code
_entity_poly.pdbx_strand_id
1 'polypeptide(L)'
;MKFILKIDQDLKVPEEWIEKWKISRVALLKSLGIEVKEIITQESKRGYHHWIHCESKKELSDEEINMLQFLCGDDPGRVYINSLRIKRGVKNWNKLFSKVLWRKAVMPLIFISGEGEIFDFKKIKSYRLVKI
;
A
#
# COMPACT_ATOMS: atom_id res chain seq x y z
N MET A 1 19.61 -10.85 12.29
CA MET A 1 19.21 -10.61 10.89
C MET A 1 18.60 -9.23 10.74
N LYS A 2 18.94 -8.53 9.66
CA LYS A 2 18.41 -7.20 9.33
C LYS A 2 17.32 -7.35 8.27
N PHE A 3 16.21 -6.67 8.45
CA PHE A 3 15.10 -6.67 7.49
C PHE A 3 14.34 -5.33 7.56
N ILE A 4 13.51 -5.08 6.55
CA ILE A 4 12.74 -3.84 6.43
C ILE A 4 11.27 -4.19 6.29
N LEU A 5 10.44 -3.68 7.20
CA LEU A 5 9.00 -3.70 7.06
C LEU A 5 8.57 -2.49 6.23
N LYS A 6 7.80 -2.74 5.18
CA LYS A 6 7.31 -1.72 4.24
C LYS A 6 5.82 -1.55 4.47
N ILE A 7 5.38 -0.38 4.94
CA ILE A 7 3.99 -0.13 5.33
C ILE A 7 3.42 0.96 4.45
N ASP A 8 2.24 0.71 3.90
CA ASP A 8 1.47 1.66 3.10
C ASP A 8 0.23 2.09 3.89
N GLN A 9 0.20 3.35 4.31
CA GLN A 9 -0.91 3.92 5.05
C GLN A 9 -1.58 4.99 4.19
N ASP A 10 -2.69 4.63 3.54
CA ASP A 10 -3.46 5.48 2.62
C ASP A 10 -4.38 6.51 3.35
N LEU A 11 -3.87 7.13 4.42
CA LEU A 11 -4.61 8.10 5.22
C LEU A 11 -3.73 9.30 5.63
N LYS A 12 -4.24 10.51 5.41
CA LYS A 12 -3.68 11.75 5.96
C LYS A 12 -4.19 11.99 7.36
N VAL A 13 -3.26 12.21 8.29
CA VAL A 13 -3.55 12.46 9.70
C VAL A 13 -2.64 13.59 10.21
N PRO A 14 -2.96 14.21 11.35
CA PRO A 14 -2.07 15.16 12.00
C PRO A 14 -0.69 14.54 12.27
N GLU A 15 0.37 15.34 12.17
CA GLU A 15 1.76 14.88 12.36
C GLU A 15 1.98 14.24 13.74
N GLU A 16 1.32 14.78 14.78
CA GLU A 16 1.36 14.21 16.13
C GLU A 16 0.89 12.74 16.16
N TRP A 17 -0.08 12.37 15.32
CA TRP A 17 -0.57 11.00 15.25
C TRP A 17 0.47 10.08 14.62
N ILE A 18 1.26 10.57 13.66
CA ILE A 18 2.36 9.81 13.06
C ILE A 18 3.46 9.57 14.10
N GLU A 19 3.78 10.55 14.93
CA GLU A 19 4.77 10.35 16.00
C GLU A 19 4.29 9.35 17.06
N LYS A 20 3.03 9.45 17.50
CA LYS A 20 2.44 8.45 18.41
C LYS A 20 2.38 7.05 17.77
N TRP A 21 2.09 6.98 16.48
CA TRP A 21 2.12 5.75 15.71
C TRP A 21 3.52 5.13 15.71
N LYS A 22 4.58 5.91 15.44
CA LYS A 22 5.98 5.43 15.48
C LYS A 22 6.32 4.84 16.85
N ILE A 23 6.01 5.57 17.93
CA ILE A 23 6.24 5.12 19.31
C ILE A 23 5.53 3.80 19.58
N SER A 24 4.27 3.68 19.18
CA SER A 24 3.49 2.46 19.42
C SER A 24 4.03 1.27 18.63
N ARG A 25 4.59 1.48 17.42
CA ARG A 25 5.19 0.42 16.59
C ARG A 25 6.51 -0.06 17.18
N VAL A 26 7.32 0.84 17.72
CA VAL A 26 8.53 0.46 18.47
C VAL A 26 8.17 -0.41 19.67
N ALA A 27 7.17 -0.03 20.45
CA ALA A 27 6.73 -0.81 21.61
C ALA A 27 6.20 -2.20 21.22
N LEU A 28 5.36 -2.27 20.18
CA LEU A 28 4.82 -3.51 19.63
C LEU A 28 5.92 -4.45 19.13
N LEU A 29 6.85 -3.96 18.32
CA LEU A 29 7.92 -4.79 17.77
C LEU A 29 8.87 -5.27 18.87
N LYS A 30 9.16 -4.41 19.86
CA LYS A 30 9.98 -4.77 21.02
C LYS A 30 9.34 -5.90 21.83
N SER A 31 8.01 -5.90 22.02
CA SER A 31 7.32 -6.99 22.73
C SER A 31 7.37 -8.33 21.97
N LEU A 32 7.54 -8.29 20.66
CA LEU A 32 7.76 -9.46 19.80
C LEU A 32 9.23 -9.88 19.69
N GLY A 33 10.13 -9.26 20.46
CA GLY A 33 11.57 -9.54 20.44
C GLY A 33 12.29 -9.00 19.19
N ILE A 34 11.69 -8.02 18.51
CA ILE A 34 12.25 -7.34 17.33
C ILE A 34 12.77 -5.98 17.77
N GLU A 35 14.03 -5.70 17.44
CA GLU A 35 14.65 -4.42 17.71
C GLU A 35 14.43 -3.47 16.52
N VAL A 36 13.87 -2.29 16.78
CA VAL A 36 13.71 -1.25 15.75
C VAL A 36 14.94 -0.34 15.79
N LYS A 37 15.59 -0.16 14.64
CA LYS A 37 16.74 0.74 14.48
C LYS A 37 16.33 2.12 13.98
N GLU A 38 15.43 2.16 13.01
CA GLU A 38 15.02 3.40 12.37
C GLU A 38 13.62 3.25 11.78
N ILE A 39 12.85 4.35 11.77
CA ILE A 39 11.59 4.45 11.03
C ILE A 39 11.67 5.65 10.08
N ILE A 40 11.81 5.35 8.79
CA ILE A 40 11.77 6.36 7.73
C ILE A 40 10.33 6.53 7.29
N THR A 41 9.84 7.77 7.25
CA THR A 41 8.48 8.09 6.81
C THR A 41 8.55 9.04 5.63
N GLN A 42 7.86 8.70 4.54
CA GLN A 42 7.69 9.57 3.40
C GLN A 42 6.21 9.85 3.19
N GLU A 43 5.87 11.13 3.10
CA GLU A 43 4.54 11.56 2.75
C GLU A 43 4.24 11.26 1.26
N SER A 44 3.10 10.63 0.98
CA SER A 44 2.60 10.37 -0.38
C SER A 44 1.41 11.29 -0.71
N LYS A 45 0.85 11.24 -1.94
CA LYS A 45 -0.36 12.02 -2.27
C LYS A 45 -1.57 11.62 -1.42
N ARG A 46 -1.66 10.34 -1.03
CA ARG A 46 -2.84 9.76 -0.35
C ARG A 46 -2.64 9.54 1.14
N GLY A 47 -1.40 9.41 1.59
CA GLY A 47 -1.09 9.17 2.99
C GLY A 47 0.41 9.15 3.22
N TYR A 48 0.93 8.03 3.73
CA TYR A 48 2.33 7.87 4.14
C TYR A 48 2.85 6.47 3.77
N HIS A 49 4.12 6.43 3.36
CA HIS A 49 4.87 5.19 3.26
C HIS A 49 5.89 5.16 4.40
N HIS A 50 5.95 4.05 5.12
CA HIS A 50 6.91 3.85 6.20
C HIS A 50 7.84 2.68 5.89
N TRP A 51 9.12 2.86 6.19
CA TRP A 51 10.13 1.80 6.20
C TRP A 51 10.66 1.67 7.63
N ILE A 52 10.34 0.55 8.27
CA ILE A 52 10.82 0.24 9.61
C ILE A 52 12.02 -0.70 9.47
N HIS A 53 13.21 -0.18 9.76
CA HIS A 53 14.46 -0.94 9.77
C HIS A 53 14.55 -1.71 11.08
N CYS A 54 14.55 -3.04 10.98
CA CYS A 54 14.46 -3.94 12.12
C CYS A 54 15.64 -4.90 12.17
N GLU A 55 15.94 -5.36 13.39
CA GLU A 55 16.81 -6.48 13.67
C GLU A 55 16.08 -7.55 14.50
N SER A 56 16.31 -8.81 14.17
CA SER A 56 15.86 -9.95 14.99
C SER A 56 16.99 -10.94 15.20
N LYS A 57 16.97 -11.64 16.34
CA LYS A 57 17.93 -12.72 16.63
C LYS A 57 17.73 -13.93 15.73
N LYS A 58 16.48 -14.20 15.33
CA LYS A 58 16.12 -15.30 14.43
C LYS A 58 15.91 -14.81 13.00
N GLU A 59 16.06 -15.72 12.06
CA GLU A 59 15.58 -15.51 10.70
C GLU A 59 14.05 -15.55 10.71
N LEU A 60 13.43 -14.60 10.02
CA LEU A 60 11.98 -14.52 9.90
C LEU A 60 11.58 -15.06 8.54
N SER A 61 10.55 -15.90 8.54
CA SER A 61 9.89 -16.34 7.31
C SER A 61 9.19 -15.18 6.61
N ASP A 62 8.96 -15.33 5.31
CA ASP A 62 8.19 -14.38 4.52
C ASP A 62 6.78 -14.14 5.11
N GLU A 63 6.16 -15.18 5.66
CA GLU A 63 4.85 -15.07 6.33
C GLU A 63 4.92 -14.26 7.62
N GLU A 64 5.95 -14.45 8.44
CA GLU A 64 6.18 -13.63 9.63
C GLU A 64 6.39 -12.16 9.27
N ILE A 65 7.16 -11.86 8.22
CA ILE A 65 7.37 -10.48 7.74
C ILE A 65 6.03 -9.87 7.28
N ASN A 66 5.21 -10.62 6.55
CA ASN A 66 3.90 -10.14 6.10
C ASN A 66 2.92 -9.91 7.27
N MET A 67 2.93 -10.81 8.26
CA MET A 67 2.17 -10.65 9.50
C MET A 67 2.62 -9.40 10.27
N LEU A 68 3.93 -9.16 10.40
CA LEU A 68 4.45 -7.98 11.07
C LEU A 68 4.04 -6.69 10.34
N GLN A 69 4.05 -6.67 9.01
CA GLN A 69 3.53 -5.52 8.25
C GLN A 69 2.06 -5.28 8.56
N PHE A 70 1.23 -6.32 8.60
CA PHE A 70 -0.17 -6.21 9.00
C PHE A 70 -0.33 -5.62 10.41
N LEU A 71 0.41 -6.14 11.39
CA LEU A 71 0.37 -5.65 12.77
C LEU A 71 0.83 -4.20 12.90
N CYS A 72 1.78 -3.77 12.07
CA CYS A 72 2.21 -2.37 12.03
C CYS A 72 1.20 -1.43 11.34
N GLY A 73 0.15 -1.96 10.69
CA GLY A 73 -0.92 -1.19 10.08
C GLY A 73 -0.78 -0.99 8.57
N ASP A 74 -0.18 -1.94 7.86
CA ASP A 74 -0.16 -1.96 6.39
C ASP A 74 -1.57 -2.17 5.81
N ASP A 75 -1.79 -1.72 4.58
CA ASP A 75 -3.07 -1.90 3.89
C ASP A 75 -3.47 -3.40 3.84
N PRO A 76 -4.66 -3.78 4.35
CA PRO A 76 -5.08 -5.17 4.39
C PRO A 76 -5.13 -5.85 3.01
N GLY A 77 -5.48 -5.08 1.97
CA GLY A 77 -5.48 -5.55 0.59
C GLY A 77 -4.07 -5.94 0.13
N ARG A 78 -3.09 -5.08 0.42
CA ARG A 78 -1.67 -5.34 0.14
C ARG A 78 -1.15 -6.55 0.91
N VAL A 79 -1.47 -6.69 2.20
CA VAL A 79 -1.11 -7.86 3.02
C VAL A 79 -1.66 -9.14 2.41
N TYR A 80 -2.92 -9.13 1.97
CA TYR A 80 -3.55 -10.29 1.33
C TYR A 80 -2.86 -10.65 0.01
N ILE A 81 -2.62 -9.66 -0.86
CA ILE A 81 -1.90 -9.86 -2.13
C ILE A 81 -0.49 -10.41 -1.88
N ASN A 82 0.21 -9.91 -0.87
CA ASN A 82 1.52 -10.40 -0.47
C ASN A 82 1.46 -11.85 0.02
N SER A 83 0.47 -12.22 0.83
CA SER A 83 0.25 -13.62 1.25
C SER A 83 0.08 -14.54 0.04
N LEU A 84 -0.69 -14.14 -0.98
CA LEU A 84 -0.84 -14.92 -2.21
C LEU A 84 0.47 -15.04 -3.01
N ARG A 85 1.31 -13.99 -3.00
CA ARG A 85 2.64 -14.02 -3.65
C ARG A 85 3.60 -14.96 -2.94
N ILE A 86 3.62 -14.94 -1.60
CA ILE A 86 4.44 -15.82 -0.76
C ILE A 86 4.04 -17.28 -1.01
N LYS A 87 2.74 -17.59 -0.97
CA LYS A 87 2.21 -18.93 -1.27
C LYS A 87 2.59 -19.45 -2.66
N ARG A 88 2.79 -18.54 -3.63
CA ARG A 88 3.22 -18.86 -5.00
C ARG A 88 4.74 -18.89 -5.17
N GLY A 89 5.52 -18.64 -4.12
CA GLY A 89 6.99 -18.61 -4.20
C GLY A 89 7.54 -17.43 -5.02
N VAL A 90 6.79 -16.33 -5.13
CA VAL A 90 7.22 -15.15 -5.90
C VAL A 90 8.40 -14.48 -5.19
N LYS A 91 9.58 -14.51 -5.83
CA LYS A 91 10.75 -13.76 -5.36
C LYS A 91 10.42 -12.26 -5.31
N ASN A 92 10.94 -11.57 -4.29
CA ASN A 92 10.67 -10.14 -4.05
C ASN A 92 9.17 -9.82 -3.97
N TRP A 93 8.42 -10.64 -3.22
CA TRP A 93 6.98 -10.47 -3.01
C TRP A 93 6.61 -9.10 -2.41
N ASN A 94 7.49 -8.57 -1.54
CA ASN A 94 7.27 -7.35 -0.76
C ASN A 94 7.50 -6.06 -1.57
N LYS A 95 6.54 -5.78 -2.44
CA LYS A 95 6.50 -4.57 -3.29
C LYS A 95 5.57 -3.52 -2.67
N LEU A 96 6.12 -2.37 -2.33
CA LEU A 96 5.37 -1.10 -2.31
C LEU A 96 5.12 -0.73 -3.78
N PHE A 97 3.94 -0.22 -4.13
CA PHE A 97 3.59 0.09 -5.51
C PHE A 97 4.68 0.95 -6.16
N SER A 98 5.52 0.30 -6.98
CA SER A 98 6.58 0.96 -7.71
C SER A 98 5.96 1.83 -8.81
N LYS A 99 6.77 2.75 -9.36
CA LYS A 99 6.46 3.53 -10.56
C LYS A 99 5.64 2.67 -11.53
N VAL A 100 4.45 3.14 -11.88
CA VAL A 100 3.59 2.45 -12.85
C VAL A 100 4.34 2.42 -14.18
N LEU A 101 4.92 1.26 -14.53
CA LEU A 101 5.71 1.10 -15.75
C LEU A 101 4.83 1.06 -17.00
N TRP A 102 3.60 0.59 -16.84
CA TRP A 102 2.66 0.43 -17.93
C TRP A 102 1.23 0.60 -17.42
N ARG A 103 0.44 1.40 -18.14
CA ARG A 103 -1.01 1.46 -17.99
C ARG A 103 -1.60 0.92 -19.29
N LYS A 104 -2.53 -0.04 -19.18
CA LYS A 104 -3.32 -0.46 -20.35
C LYS A 104 -3.98 0.79 -20.93
N ALA A 105 -3.77 1.04 -22.21
CA ALA A 105 -4.53 2.06 -22.92
C ALA A 105 -6.01 1.65 -22.84
N VAL A 106 -6.79 2.41 -22.08
CA VAL A 106 -8.24 2.28 -22.13
C VAL A 106 -8.64 2.89 -23.47
N MET A 107 -9.00 2.04 -24.44
CA MET A 107 -9.63 2.54 -25.66
C MET A 107 -10.87 3.34 -25.22
N PRO A 108 -11.07 4.57 -25.71
CA PRO A 108 -12.30 5.28 -25.44
C PRO A 108 -13.46 4.39 -25.88
N LEU A 109 -14.42 4.18 -24.98
CA LEU A 109 -15.67 3.55 -25.34
C LEU A 109 -16.39 4.56 -26.23
N ILE A 110 -16.31 4.35 -27.55
CA ILE A 110 -16.96 5.18 -28.54
C ILE A 110 -18.30 4.54 -28.86
N PHE A 111 -19.39 5.26 -28.60
CA PHE A 111 -20.68 4.91 -29.17
C PHE A 111 -20.87 5.67 -30.48
N ILE A 112 -21.31 4.96 -31.51
CA ILE A 112 -21.81 5.55 -32.74
C ILE A 112 -23.33 5.47 -32.63
N SER A 113 -24.03 6.61 -32.64
CA SER A 113 -25.50 6.61 -32.72
C SER A 113 -25.94 6.03 -34.06
N GLY A 114 -27.20 5.60 -34.17
CA GLY A 114 -27.78 5.16 -35.44
C GLY A 114 -27.72 6.22 -36.56
N GLU A 115 -27.45 7.49 -36.21
CA GLU A 115 -27.31 8.63 -37.12
C GLU A 115 -25.84 8.99 -37.43
N GLY A 116 -24.87 8.22 -36.91
CA GLY A 116 -23.44 8.39 -37.20
C GLY A 116 -22.69 9.35 -36.26
N GLU A 117 -23.31 9.83 -35.18
CA GLU A 117 -22.64 10.70 -34.21
C GLU A 117 -21.73 9.89 -33.28
N ILE A 118 -20.50 10.38 -33.10
CA ILE A 118 -19.46 9.75 -32.27
C ILE A 118 -19.48 10.36 -30.87
N PHE A 119 -19.84 9.57 -29.87
CA PHE A 119 -19.81 9.98 -28.47
C PHE A 119 -18.55 9.45 -27.76
N ASP A 120 -17.68 10.36 -27.32
CA ASP A 120 -16.53 10.03 -26.46
C ASP A 120 -16.90 10.26 -24.99
N PHE A 121 -16.92 9.19 -24.20
CA PHE A 121 -17.19 9.24 -22.76
C PHE A 121 -16.25 10.16 -21.98
N LYS A 122 -15.02 10.42 -22.46
CA LYS A 122 -14.10 11.37 -21.79
C LYS A 122 -14.57 12.83 -21.89
N LYS A 123 -15.40 13.16 -22.89
CA LYS A 123 -15.99 14.50 -23.04
C LYS A 123 -17.29 14.68 -22.24
N ILE A 124 -17.90 13.60 -21.77
CA ILE A 124 -19.10 13.65 -20.92
C ILE A 124 -18.65 14.00 -19.49
N LYS A 125 -18.53 15.30 -19.20
CA LYS A 125 -18.34 15.81 -17.84
C LYS A 125 -19.54 15.42 -16.98
N SER A 126 -19.37 14.42 -16.12
CA SER A 126 -20.10 14.20 -14.86
C SER A 126 -21.53 14.77 -14.80
N TYR A 127 -22.52 14.00 -15.22
CA TYR A 127 -23.90 14.29 -14.80
C TYR A 127 -23.99 14.06 -13.29
N ARG A 128 -24.26 15.13 -12.54
CA ARG A 128 -24.79 15.06 -11.18
C ARG A 128 -26.03 14.15 -11.22
N LEU A 129 -26.05 13.11 -10.39
CA LEU A 129 -27.27 12.40 -10.05
C LEU A 129 -28.27 13.43 -9.51
N VAL A 130 -29.28 13.76 -10.31
CA VAL A 130 -30.47 14.43 -9.82
C VAL A 130 -31.16 13.42 -8.92
N LYS A 131 -31.18 13.68 -7.61
CA LYS A 131 -32.01 12.93 -6.67
C LYS A 131 -33.47 13.15 -7.08
N ILE A 132 -34.17 12.05 -7.34
CA ILE A 132 -35.64 11.98 -7.34
C ILE A 132 -36.11 12.03 -5.89
#